data_AF-A0A840RLJ1-F1
#
_entry.id   AF-A0A840RLJ1-F1
#
_cell.length_a   1.000
_cell.length_b   1.000
_cell.length_c   1.000
_cell.angle_alpha   90.00
_cell.angle_beta   90.00
_cell.angle_gamma   90.00
#
_symmetry.space_group_name_H-M   'P 1'
#
loop_
_entity.id
_entity.type
_entity.pdbx_description
1 polymer ?
#
loop_
_entity_poly.entity_id
_entity_poly.type
_entity_poly.pdbx_seq_one_letter_code
_entity_poly.pdbx_strand_id
1 'polypeptide(L)'
;MKNLFKYITLICVLAASSASQAAQTYAYTITFSPKAIASGTFTGEANGDLITSLSNITASLNGVAFHNNGNLYAASWSNGTWKNGGAVASIDGKHNNFQFTDVNYPANQQYSGELASFAQYSSTTNANNVWLNGSPAQYYSNNSASWTLHAITPVPETASYAMLLVGLGLFGFMSRRRKAVLMSHC
;
A
#
# COMPACT_ATOMS: atom_id res chain seq x y z
N MET A 1 32.07 -38.59 2.21
CA MET A 1 30.59 -38.58 2.37
C MET A 1 30.08 -37.61 3.45
N LYS A 2 30.75 -37.43 4.60
CA LYS A 2 30.31 -36.52 5.68
C LYS A 2 30.20 -35.02 5.31
N ASN A 3 30.89 -34.57 4.25
CA ASN A 3 30.85 -33.17 3.81
C ASN A 3 29.69 -32.88 2.84
N LEU A 4 29.09 -33.90 2.22
CA LEU A 4 28.00 -33.72 1.25
C LEU A 4 26.69 -33.28 1.92
N PHE A 5 26.43 -33.75 3.15
CA PHE A 5 25.26 -33.35 3.93
C PHE A 5 25.28 -31.87 4.35
N LYS A 6 26.45 -31.24 4.54
CA LYS A 6 26.55 -29.82 4.91
C LYS A 6 26.16 -28.88 3.77
N TYR A 7 26.42 -29.26 2.53
CA TYR A 7 26.08 -28.45 1.35
C TYR A 7 24.59 -28.51 1.01
N ILE A 8 23.92 -29.63 1.28
CA ILE A 8 22.48 -29.78 1.03
C ILE A 8 21.66 -28.88 1.98
N THR A 9 22.07 -28.73 3.25
CA THR A 9 21.35 -27.88 4.20
C THR A 9 21.47 -26.38 3.88
N LEU A 10 22.59 -25.95 3.28
CA LEU A 10 22.82 -24.54 2.92
C LEU A 10 21.96 -24.10 1.71
N ILE A 11 21.65 -25.03 0.79
CA ILE A 11 20.84 -24.75 -0.41
C ILE A 11 19.35 -24.57 -0.06
N CYS A 12 18.83 -25.29 0.94
CA CYS A 12 17.43 -25.12 1.36
C CYS A 12 17.15 -23.80 2.10
N VAL A 13 18.16 -23.17 2.71
CA VAL A 13 18.00 -21.88 3.40
C VAL A 13 18.02 -20.70 2.42
N LEU A 14 18.74 -20.79 1.30
CA LEU A 14 18.76 -19.74 0.27
C LEU A 14 17.49 -19.71 -0.60
N ALA A 15 16.73 -20.80 -0.68
CA ALA A 15 15.49 -20.85 -1.46
C ALA A 15 14.29 -20.17 -0.78
N ALA A 16 14.43 -19.70 0.47
CA ALA A 16 13.33 -19.13 1.26
C ALA A 16 13.31 -17.59 1.30
N SER A 17 14.24 -16.89 0.65
CA SER A 17 14.42 -15.44 0.87
C SER A 17 13.63 -14.51 -0.07
N SER A 18 12.86 -15.03 -1.03
CA SER A 18 11.91 -14.22 -1.80
C SER A 18 10.54 -14.23 -1.14
N ALA A 19 10.46 -13.69 0.08
CA ALA A 19 9.18 -13.31 0.64
C ALA A 19 8.65 -12.14 -0.20
N SER A 20 7.70 -12.42 -1.10
CA SER A 20 6.91 -11.37 -1.74
C SER A 20 6.30 -10.54 -0.62
N GLN A 21 6.65 -9.26 -0.55
CA GLN A 21 6.03 -8.38 0.43
C GLN A 21 4.54 -8.33 0.10
N ALA A 22 3.71 -8.80 1.04
CA ALA A 22 2.28 -8.73 0.86
C ALA A 22 1.87 -7.27 0.70
N ALA A 23 0.92 -7.01 -0.20
CA ALA A 23 0.36 -5.67 -0.35
C ALA A 23 -0.19 -5.16 0.99
N GLN A 24 0.18 -3.94 1.36
CA GLN A 24 -0.26 -3.28 2.60
C GLN A 24 -1.10 -2.06 2.25
N THR A 25 -1.98 -1.66 3.16
CA THR A 25 -2.71 -0.39 3.03
C THR A 25 -1.86 0.72 3.60
N TYR A 26 -1.75 1.83 2.88
CA TYR A 26 -1.09 3.05 3.32
C TYR A 26 -2.10 4.19 3.38
N ALA A 27 -1.95 5.07 4.35
CA ALA A 27 -2.66 6.33 4.41
C ALA A 27 -1.69 7.47 4.14
N TYR A 28 -2.12 8.40 3.28
CA TYR A 28 -1.32 9.55 2.89
C TYR A 28 -2.02 10.87 3.18
N THR A 29 -1.24 11.94 3.29
CA THR A 29 -1.72 13.32 3.35
C THR A 29 -0.74 14.23 2.62
N ILE A 30 -1.27 15.19 1.86
CA ILE A 30 -0.54 16.28 1.22
C ILE A 30 -1.13 17.61 1.70
N THR A 31 -0.29 18.47 2.25
CA THR A 31 -0.70 19.83 2.64
C THR A 31 -0.26 20.86 1.60
N PHE A 32 -1.22 21.56 1.01
CA PHE A 32 -0.99 22.63 0.05
C PHE A 32 -1.15 24.01 0.70
N SER A 33 -0.38 24.98 0.22
CA SER A 33 -0.55 26.39 0.57
C SER A 33 -1.70 27.00 -0.24
N PRO A 34 -2.59 27.81 0.35
CA PRO A 34 -2.52 28.35 1.71
C PRO A 34 -3.11 27.47 2.82
N LYS A 35 -3.88 26.39 2.53
CA LYS A 35 -4.48 25.52 3.58
C LYS A 35 -5.22 24.28 3.05
N ALA A 36 -5.04 23.88 1.79
CA ALA A 36 -5.75 22.72 1.29
C ALA A 36 -5.07 21.43 1.73
N ILE A 37 -5.85 20.40 2.06
CA ILE A 37 -5.33 19.10 2.49
C ILE A 37 -5.91 18.05 1.57
N ALA A 38 -5.06 17.39 0.79
CA ALA A 38 -5.45 16.16 0.13
C ALA A 38 -5.10 14.97 1.02
N SER A 39 -5.99 13.98 1.11
CA SER A 39 -5.75 12.78 1.91
C SER A 39 -6.46 11.57 1.32
N GLY A 40 -5.95 10.39 1.60
CA GLY A 40 -6.54 9.15 1.11
C GLY A 40 -5.74 7.93 1.51
N THR A 41 -6.08 6.82 0.88
CA THR A 41 -5.46 5.51 1.09
C THR A 41 -5.20 4.81 -0.22
N PHE A 42 -4.25 3.88 -0.22
CA PHE A 42 -4.09 2.90 -1.29
C PHE A 42 -3.49 1.62 -0.73
N THR A 43 -3.69 0.51 -1.42
CA THR A 43 -2.92 -0.71 -1.22
C THR A 43 -1.74 -0.75 -2.17
N GLY A 44 -0.59 -1.25 -1.72
CA GLY A 44 0.60 -1.38 -2.55
C GLY A 44 1.68 -2.25 -1.92
N GLU A 45 2.70 -2.55 -2.71
CA GLU A 45 3.84 -3.39 -2.32
C GLU A 45 5.06 -2.49 -2.07
N ALA A 46 5.63 -2.54 -0.87
CA ALA A 46 6.83 -1.77 -0.55
C ALA A 46 8.10 -2.45 -1.06
N ASN A 47 9.05 -1.65 -1.54
CA ASN A 47 10.42 -2.04 -1.84
C ASN A 47 11.37 -0.89 -1.47
N GLY A 48 11.89 -0.92 -0.25
CA GLY A 48 12.65 0.19 0.31
C GLY A 48 11.74 1.41 0.54
N ASP A 49 12.11 2.54 -0.05
CA ASP A 49 11.32 3.79 0.02
C ASP A 49 10.10 3.79 -0.92
N LEU A 50 10.08 2.91 -1.93
CA LEU A 50 9.06 2.94 -2.98
C LEU A 50 7.90 1.99 -2.68
N ILE A 51 6.70 2.40 -3.07
CA ILE A 51 5.50 1.58 -3.02
C ILE A 51 4.90 1.52 -4.42
N THR A 52 4.81 0.30 -4.94
CA THR A 52 4.35 -0.02 -6.30
C THR A 52 3.04 -0.79 -6.27
N SER A 53 2.52 -1.18 -7.44
CA SER A 53 1.30 -2.00 -7.57
C SER A 53 0.07 -1.35 -6.89
N LEU A 54 -0.03 -0.02 -7.00
CA LEU A 54 -1.04 0.78 -6.32
C LEU A 54 -2.46 0.38 -6.74
N SER A 55 -3.33 0.15 -5.75
CA SER A 55 -4.70 -0.32 -5.92
C SER A 55 -5.59 0.16 -4.77
N ASN A 56 -6.91 -0.07 -4.86
CA ASN A 56 -7.89 0.36 -3.85
C ASN A 56 -7.75 1.84 -3.46
N ILE A 57 -7.49 2.69 -4.45
CA ILE A 57 -7.04 4.05 -4.25
C ILE A 57 -8.23 4.93 -3.88
N THR A 58 -8.10 5.69 -2.79
CA THR A 58 -9.02 6.74 -2.38
C THR A 58 -8.30 8.09 -2.34
N ALA A 59 -9.04 9.15 -2.58
CA ALA A 59 -8.58 10.52 -2.43
C ALA A 59 -9.72 11.42 -1.95
N SER A 60 -9.35 12.50 -1.29
CA SER A 60 -10.25 13.55 -0.83
C SER A 60 -9.49 14.87 -0.77
N LEU A 61 -10.20 15.98 -0.99
CA LEU A 61 -9.68 17.34 -0.85
C LEU A 61 -10.49 18.07 0.22
N ASN A 62 -9.85 18.51 1.29
CA ASN A 62 -10.49 19.15 2.45
C ASN A 62 -11.66 18.31 3.00
N GLY A 63 -11.51 16.99 3.01
CA GLY A 63 -12.54 16.04 3.45
C GLY A 63 -13.61 15.72 2.41
N VAL A 64 -13.63 16.37 1.25
CA VAL A 64 -14.55 16.04 0.15
C VAL A 64 -13.93 14.93 -0.69
N ALA A 65 -14.56 13.75 -0.66
CA ALA A 65 -14.13 12.57 -1.40
C ALA A 65 -14.18 12.78 -2.93
N PHE A 66 -13.23 12.19 -3.64
CA PHE A 66 -13.26 12.09 -5.09
C PHE A 66 -14.38 11.13 -5.52
N HIS A 67 -14.90 11.32 -6.74
CA HIS A 67 -15.81 10.34 -7.33
C HIS A 67 -15.09 9.00 -7.53
N ASN A 68 -15.80 7.88 -7.39
CA ASN A 68 -15.25 6.53 -7.58
C ASN A 68 -14.08 6.15 -6.63
N ASN A 69 -14.08 6.69 -5.40
CA ASN A 69 -13.11 6.29 -4.37
C ASN A 69 -13.09 4.77 -4.14
N GLY A 70 -11.90 4.23 -3.96
CA GLY A 70 -11.62 2.79 -3.87
C GLY A 70 -11.35 2.17 -5.23
N ASN A 71 -11.63 2.87 -6.33
CA ASN A 71 -11.39 2.41 -7.69
C ASN A 71 -10.88 3.56 -8.58
N LEU A 72 -10.13 4.50 -8.01
CA LEU A 72 -9.45 5.54 -8.78
C LEU A 72 -8.37 4.89 -9.68
N TYR A 73 -8.18 5.46 -10.86
CA TYR A 73 -7.11 5.08 -11.78
C TYR A 73 -5.78 5.68 -11.32
N ALA A 74 -4.68 4.98 -11.63
CA ALA A 74 -3.32 5.44 -11.36
C ALA A 74 -2.51 5.53 -12.65
N ALA A 75 -1.90 6.69 -12.88
CA ALA A 75 -0.99 6.94 -13.98
C ALA A 75 0.38 7.41 -13.45
N SER A 76 1.42 7.28 -14.26
CA SER A 76 2.77 7.78 -13.97
C SER A 76 3.26 8.74 -15.04
N TRP A 77 4.05 9.72 -14.63
CA TRP A 77 4.69 10.68 -15.52
C TRP A 77 5.97 10.07 -16.11
N SER A 78 6.06 10.02 -17.45
CA SER A 78 7.20 9.46 -18.16
C SER A 78 7.32 10.06 -19.57
N ASN A 79 8.50 10.55 -19.93
CA ASN A 79 8.78 11.18 -21.23
C ASN A 79 7.86 12.36 -21.56
N GLY A 80 7.59 13.21 -20.56
CA GLY A 80 6.79 14.43 -20.74
C GLY A 80 5.28 14.20 -20.92
N THR A 81 4.79 12.99 -20.62
CA THR A 81 3.37 12.66 -20.67
C THR A 81 2.99 11.68 -19.56
N TRP A 82 1.72 11.67 -19.17
CA TRP A 82 1.19 10.63 -18.27
C TRP A 82 0.92 9.34 -19.05
N LYS A 83 1.22 8.21 -18.41
CA LYS A 83 0.97 6.87 -18.92
C LYS A 83 0.17 6.08 -17.90
N ASN A 84 -0.77 5.27 -18.37
CA ASN A 84 -1.50 4.37 -17.50
C ASN A 84 -0.53 3.34 -16.88
N GLY A 85 -0.66 3.09 -15.58
CA GLY A 85 0.20 2.19 -14.83
C GLY A 85 1.55 2.82 -14.45
N GLY A 86 2.40 2.02 -13.80
CA GLY A 86 3.73 2.45 -13.37
C GLY A 86 3.72 3.54 -12.28
N ALA A 87 2.56 3.83 -11.69
CA ALA A 87 2.43 4.78 -10.60
C ALA A 87 3.20 4.28 -9.37
N VAL A 88 3.97 5.18 -8.75
CA VAL A 88 4.80 4.89 -7.58
C VAL A 88 4.58 5.96 -6.54
N ALA A 89 4.36 5.57 -5.29
CA ALA A 89 4.44 6.44 -4.13
C ALA A 89 5.75 6.18 -3.38
N SER A 90 6.24 7.15 -2.63
CA SER A 90 7.46 7.04 -1.83
C SER A 90 7.18 7.43 -0.38
N ILE A 91 7.83 6.77 0.58
CA ILE A 91 7.62 7.02 2.00
C ILE A 91 8.10 8.43 2.36
N ASP A 92 9.27 8.84 1.85
CA ASP A 92 9.80 10.19 2.07
C ASP A 92 9.22 11.26 1.13
N GLY A 93 8.37 10.83 0.18
CA GLY A 93 7.69 11.68 -0.79
C GLY A 93 8.60 12.28 -1.85
N LYS A 94 9.91 11.98 -1.87
CA LYS A 94 10.86 12.51 -2.85
C LYS A 94 10.78 11.80 -4.18
N HIS A 95 10.35 10.54 -4.19
CA HIS A 95 10.26 9.71 -5.39
C HIS A 95 8.81 9.41 -5.79
N ASN A 96 7.85 10.23 -5.34
CA ASN A 96 6.48 10.14 -5.83
C ASN A 96 6.47 10.32 -7.35
N ASN A 97 5.70 9.48 -8.03
CA ASN A 97 5.38 9.59 -9.44
C ASN A 97 4.02 8.93 -9.69
N PHE A 98 2.97 9.64 -9.33
CA PHE A 98 1.60 9.17 -9.51
C PHE A 98 0.65 10.31 -9.89
N GLN A 99 -0.44 9.92 -10.55
CA GLN A 99 -1.66 10.68 -10.75
C GLN A 99 -2.83 9.77 -10.43
N PHE A 100 -3.72 10.21 -9.54
CA PHE A 100 -4.96 9.53 -9.19
C PHE A 100 -6.15 10.29 -9.76
N THR A 101 -6.97 9.61 -10.55
CA THR A 101 -8.14 10.21 -11.23
C THR A 101 -9.34 9.28 -11.20
N ASP A 102 -10.54 9.84 -11.31
CA ASP A 102 -11.80 9.10 -11.41
C ASP A 102 -12.05 8.51 -12.81
N VAL A 103 -11.22 8.86 -13.80
CA VAL A 103 -11.27 8.33 -15.17
C VAL A 103 -9.92 7.76 -15.61
N ASN A 104 -9.94 6.94 -16.66
CA ASN A 104 -8.74 6.34 -17.25
C ASN A 104 -7.91 7.38 -18.04
N TYR A 105 -6.98 8.07 -17.39
CA TYR A 105 -6.05 9.00 -18.04
C TYR A 105 -4.84 8.24 -18.64
N PRO A 106 -4.30 8.65 -19.82
CA PRO A 106 -4.66 9.80 -20.67
C PRO A 106 -5.78 9.52 -21.69
N ALA A 107 -6.36 8.33 -21.70
CA ALA A 107 -7.40 7.95 -22.69
C ALA A 107 -8.68 8.80 -22.54
N ASN A 108 -8.98 9.26 -21.33
CA ASN A 108 -10.04 10.20 -21.01
C ASN A 108 -9.47 11.36 -20.17
N GLN A 109 -9.71 12.59 -20.61
CA GLN A 109 -9.25 13.81 -19.94
C GLN A 109 -10.38 14.55 -19.21
N GLN A 110 -11.60 14.01 -19.22
CA GLN A 110 -12.76 14.55 -18.53
C GLN A 110 -12.90 13.92 -17.14
N TYR A 111 -12.01 14.29 -16.23
CA TYR A 111 -12.07 13.89 -14.82
C TYR A 111 -12.81 14.92 -13.97
N SER A 112 -13.49 14.46 -12.92
CA SER A 112 -14.01 15.36 -11.88
C SER A 112 -13.03 15.53 -10.73
N GLY A 113 -12.08 14.61 -10.54
CA GLY A 113 -11.07 14.70 -9.50
C GLY A 113 -9.70 14.23 -9.98
N GLU A 114 -8.66 14.96 -9.63
CA GLU A 114 -7.26 14.62 -9.91
C GLU A 114 -6.39 14.94 -8.70
N LEU A 115 -5.50 14.01 -8.34
CA LEU A 115 -4.41 14.25 -7.41
C LEU A 115 -3.12 13.72 -8.02
N ALA A 116 -2.14 14.58 -8.26
CA ALA A 116 -0.86 14.21 -8.82
C ALA A 116 0.29 14.61 -7.89
N SER A 117 1.30 13.75 -7.81
CA SER A 117 2.57 14.00 -7.13
C SER A 117 3.68 13.38 -7.96
N PHE A 118 4.56 14.22 -8.50
CA PHE A 118 5.66 13.75 -9.34
C PHE A 118 6.86 14.70 -9.29
N ALA A 119 8.06 14.15 -9.50
CA ALA A 119 9.27 14.94 -9.69
C ALA A 119 9.21 15.66 -11.04
N GLN A 120 9.24 17.00 -11.03
CA GLN A 120 9.31 17.76 -12.26
C GLN A 120 10.75 17.73 -12.81
N TYR A 121 10.89 17.43 -14.11
CA TYR A 121 12.14 17.09 -14.82
C TYR A 121 13.28 18.13 -14.72
N SER A 122 13.02 19.34 -14.20
CA SER A 122 14.00 20.44 -14.13
C SER A 122 14.27 20.99 -12.73
N SER A 123 13.70 20.40 -11.66
CA SER A 123 13.87 20.92 -10.31
C SER A 123 14.10 19.79 -9.31
N THR A 124 14.94 20.04 -8.32
CA THR A 124 15.12 19.21 -7.11
C THR A 124 13.87 19.14 -6.22
N THR A 125 12.70 19.50 -6.74
CA THR A 125 11.43 19.68 -6.02
C THR A 125 10.31 18.91 -6.72
N ASN A 126 9.51 18.17 -5.95
CA ASN A 126 8.29 17.52 -6.44
C ASN A 126 7.19 18.54 -6.63
N ALA A 127 6.50 18.46 -7.76
CA ALA A 127 5.27 19.20 -8.00
C ALA A 127 4.09 18.34 -7.54
N ASN A 128 3.34 18.84 -6.56
CA ASN A 128 2.04 18.30 -6.20
C ASN A 128 0.95 19.20 -6.78
N ASN A 129 -0.05 18.60 -7.40
CA ASN A 129 -1.24 19.28 -7.89
C ASN A 129 -2.49 18.51 -7.45
N VAL A 130 -3.57 19.22 -7.11
CA VAL A 130 -4.87 18.62 -6.83
C VAL A 130 -5.98 19.45 -7.45
N TRP A 131 -6.95 18.75 -8.05
CA TRP A 131 -8.13 19.31 -8.68
C TRP A 131 -9.38 18.55 -8.19
N LEU A 132 -10.44 19.27 -7.80
CA LEU A 132 -11.75 18.69 -7.51
C LEU A 132 -12.89 19.46 -8.20
N ASN A 133 -13.86 18.73 -8.76
CA ASN A 133 -15.11 19.19 -9.38
C ASN A 133 -14.97 20.24 -10.49
N GLY A 134 -13.95 20.16 -11.35
CA GLY A 134 -13.78 21.14 -12.42
C GLY A 134 -13.49 22.57 -11.92
N SER A 135 -13.33 22.77 -10.60
CA SER A 135 -13.02 24.06 -10.00
C SER A 135 -11.52 24.36 -10.16
N PRO A 136 -11.13 25.53 -10.69
CA PRO A 136 -9.74 25.89 -10.95
C PRO A 136 -8.94 26.21 -9.68
N ALA A 137 -9.34 25.68 -8.52
CA ALA A 137 -8.53 25.73 -7.30
C ALA A 137 -7.35 24.76 -7.46
N GLN A 138 -6.45 25.10 -8.36
CA GLN A 138 -5.18 24.43 -8.56
C GLN A 138 -4.32 24.77 -7.35
N TYR A 139 -4.23 23.83 -6.42
CA TYR A 139 -3.32 23.95 -5.32
C TYR A 139 -1.98 23.35 -5.73
N TYR A 140 -0.96 24.18 -5.75
CA TYR A 140 0.40 23.78 -6.06
C TYR A 140 1.24 23.73 -4.79
N SER A 141 1.96 22.64 -4.61
CA SER A 141 3.01 22.54 -3.60
C SER A 141 4.27 21.98 -4.24
N ASN A 142 5.34 22.76 -4.23
CA ASN A 142 6.66 22.34 -4.68
C ASN A 142 7.50 21.75 -3.51
N ASN A 143 6.87 21.48 -2.37
CA ASN A 143 7.57 21.07 -1.17
C ASN A 143 7.26 19.60 -0.84
N SER A 144 8.25 18.72 -1.01
CA SER A 144 8.12 17.30 -0.62
C SER A 144 7.82 17.14 0.88
N ALA A 145 8.17 18.11 1.74
CA ALA A 145 7.83 18.10 3.17
C ALA A 145 6.32 18.25 3.46
N SER A 146 5.50 18.51 2.44
CA SER A 146 4.03 18.50 2.59
C SER A 146 3.41 17.11 2.56
N TRP A 147 4.18 16.09 2.19
CA TRP A 147 3.76 14.69 2.10
C TRP A 147 4.01 13.95 3.40
N THR A 148 3.02 13.17 3.83
CA THR A 148 3.18 12.17 4.89
C THR A 148 2.56 10.86 4.43
N LEU A 149 3.24 9.75 4.66
CA LEU A 149 2.76 8.42 4.34
C LEU A 149 3.07 7.48 5.50
N HIS A 150 2.10 6.66 5.91
CA HIS A 150 2.32 5.62 6.90
C HIS A 150 1.54 4.37 6.54
N ALA A 151 2.14 3.21 6.82
CA ALA A 151 1.46 1.94 6.68
C ALA A 151 0.36 1.84 7.75
N ILE A 152 -0.84 1.48 7.31
CA ILE A 152 -1.92 1.05 8.19
C ILE A 152 -1.65 -0.42 8.46
N THR A 153 -0.95 -0.70 9.56
CA THR A 153 -0.78 -2.08 10.01
C THR A 153 -2.17 -2.57 10.45
N PRO A 154 -2.66 -3.69 9.90
CA PRO A 154 -3.79 -4.37 10.51
C PRO A 154 -3.38 -4.65 11.95
N VAL A 155 -4.10 -4.08 12.92
CA VAL A 155 -3.83 -4.37 14.33
C VAL A 155 -3.93 -5.88 14.46
N PRO A 156 -2.83 -6.60 14.77
CA PRO A 156 -2.90 -8.03 14.90
C PRO A 156 -3.88 -8.30 16.02
N GLU A 157 -4.99 -8.94 15.70
CA GLU A 157 -5.88 -9.46 16.72
C GLU A 157 -5.11 -10.57 17.43
N THR A 158 -4.25 -10.20 18.38
CA THR A 158 -3.51 -11.12 19.25
C THR A 158 -4.47 -12.11 19.92
N ALA A 159 -5.71 -11.68 20.16
CA ALA A 159 -6.82 -12.52 20.57
C ALA A 159 -7.13 -13.65 19.57
N SER A 160 -7.13 -13.43 18.26
CA SER A 160 -7.55 -14.44 17.28
C SER A 160 -6.56 -15.61 17.18
N TYR A 161 -5.25 -15.34 17.23
CA TYR A 161 -4.25 -16.42 17.33
C TYR A 161 -4.23 -17.09 18.70
N ALA A 162 -4.36 -16.32 19.78
CA ALA A 162 -4.47 -16.88 21.12
C ALA A 162 -5.70 -17.78 21.25
N MET A 163 -6.85 -17.36 20.72
CA MET A 163 -8.11 -18.11 20.74
C MET A 163 -8.05 -19.34 19.81
N LEU A 164 -7.37 -19.26 18.66
CA LEU A 164 -7.09 -20.43 17.83
C LEU A 164 -6.24 -21.46 18.58
N LEU A 165 -5.14 -21.02 19.21
CA LEU A 165 -4.24 -21.90 19.97
C LEU A 165 -4.93 -22.49 21.21
N VAL A 166 -5.74 -21.70 21.92
CA VAL A 166 -6.57 -22.17 23.02
C VAL A 166 -7.59 -23.19 22.53
N GLY A 167 -8.25 -22.93 21.39
CA GLY A 167 -9.18 -23.86 20.76
C GLY A 167 -8.50 -25.20 20.40
N LEU A 168 -7.35 -25.14 19.72
CA LEU A 168 -6.56 -26.33 19.37
C LEU A 168 -6.07 -27.09 20.61
N GLY A 169 -5.65 -26.37 21.66
CA GLY A 169 -5.27 -26.95 22.94
C GLY A 169 -6.43 -27.71 23.60
N LEU A 170 -7.63 -27.12 23.58
CA LEU A 170 -8.84 -27.76 24.11
C LEU A 170 -9.24 -29.01 23.32
N PHE A 171 -9.20 -28.95 21.98
CA PHE A 171 -9.45 -30.10 21.11
C PHE A 171 -8.43 -31.23 21.35
N GLY A 172 -7.15 -30.89 21.46
CA GLY A 172 -6.09 -31.83 21.81
C GLY A 172 -6.34 -32.50 23.16
N PHE A 173 -6.70 -31.73 24.18
CA PHE A 173 -7.02 -32.24 25.51
C PHE A 173 -8.23 -33.19 25.51
N MET A 174 -9.32 -32.83 24.83
CA MET A 174 -10.52 -33.68 24.72
C MET A 174 -10.23 -34.99 23.97
N SER A 175 -9.42 -34.96 22.91
CA SER A 175 -9.04 -36.15 22.15
C SER A 175 -8.25 -37.16 23.00
N ARG A 176 -7.40 -36.68 23.93
CA ARG A 176 -6.62 -37.51 24.84
C ARG A 176 -7.50 -38.24 25.87
N ARG A 177 -8.55 -37.58 26.40
CA ARG A 177 -9.46 -38.20 27.38
C ARG A 177 -10.22 -39.40 26.80
N ARG A 178 -10.57 -39.39 25.51
CA ARG A 178 -11.30 -40.49 24.87
C ARG A 178 -10.48 -41.79 24.79
N LYS A 179 -9.15 -41.69 24.61
CA LYS A 179 -8.28 -42.88 24.57
C LYS A 179 -8.06 -43.53 25.94
N ALA A 180 -8.09 -42.75 27.02
CA ALA A 180 -7.90 -43.27 28.37
C ALA A 180 -9.09 -44.10 28.87
N VAL A 181 -10.32 -43.76 28.47
CA VAL A 181 -11.53 -44.50 28.86
C VAL A 181 -11.63 -45.85 28.14
N LEU A 182 -11.08 -45.95 26.92
CA LEU A 182 -11.10 -47.18 26.12
C LEU A 182 -10.08 -48.25 26.57
N MET A 183 -9.10 -47.91 27.43
CA MET A 183 -8.10 -48.86 27.95
C MET A 183 -8.44 -49.47 29.32
N SER A 184 -9.60 -49.15 29.91
CA SER A 184 -9.99 -49.58 31.27
C SER A 184 -10.86 -50.86 31.31
N HIS A 185 -11.00 -51.60 30.21
CA HIS A 185 -11.89 -52.77 30.10
C HIS A 185 -11.22 -54.07 29.57
N CYS A 186 -9.90 -54.22 29.73
CA CYS A 186 -9.22 -55.52 29.57
C CYS A 186 -8.52 -55.92 30.87
#